data_AF-A0A657AUG8-F1
#
_entry.id   AF-A0A657AUG8-F1
#
_cell.length_a   1.000
_cell.length_b   1.000
_cell.length_c   1.000
_cell.angle_alpha   90.00
_cell.angle_beta   90.00
_cell.angle_gamma   90.00
#
_symmetry.space_group_name_H-M   'P 1'
#
loop_
_entity.id
_entity.type
_entity.pdbx_description
1 polymer ?
#
loop_
_entity_poly.entity_id
_entity_poly.type
_entity_poly.pdbx_seq_one_letter_code
_entity_poly.pdbx_strand_id
1 'polypeptide(L)'
;MNGEFIRVSAQIMNKLFKGLVVALGLSSSAFVSAEVVGDVQAGKDKSAVCAACHGADGNSAAGNFPKLAGQGERYLLKQMYDQKEGRRVIVEMTGLLDGFSDQDMADVAAYFAAQTTTVGQADPELVEEGRALYRAGNPATKMAACIACHGPSGKGVEAAGF
;
A
#
# COMPACT_ATOMS: atom_id res chain seq x y z
N MET A 1 3.53 -42.88 59.61
CA MET A 1 2.26 -42.60 58.91
C MET A 1 2.28 -41.30 58.09
N ASN A 2 3.45 -40.70 57.80
CA ASN A 2 3.53 -39.36 57.18
C ASN A 2 3.82 -39.37 55.66
N GLY A 3 4.08 -40.54 55.06
CA GLY A 3 4.50 -40.66 53.66
C GLY A 3 3.36 -40.76 52.64
N GLU A 4 2.22 -41.34 53.01
CA GLU A 4 1.09 -41.52 52.07
C GLU A 4 0.31 -40.23 51.83
N PHE A 5 0.16 -39.38 52.87
CA PHE A 5 -0.56 -38.10 52.77
C PHE A 5 0.12 -37.10 51.81
N ILE A 6 1.45 -37.11 51.75
CA ILE A 6 2.25 -36.27 50.86
C ILE A 6 2.12 -36.72 49.40
N ARG A 7 2.08 -38.04 49.16
CA ARG A 7 1.95 -38.60 47.81
C ARG A 7 0.58 -38.31 47.18
N VAL A 8 -0.50 -38.40 47.97
CA VAL A 8 -1.86 -38.11 47.49
C VAL A 8 -2.00 -36.62 47.14
N SER A 9 -1.42 -35.73 47.94
CA SER A 9 -1.46 -34.27 47.69
C SER A 9 -0.73 -33.87 46.41
N ALA A 10 0.43 -34.49 46.13
CA ALA A 10 1.18 -34.25 44.89
C ALA A 10 0.46 -34.77 43.63
N GLN A 11 -0.24 -35.92 43.75
CA GLN A 11 -1.01 -36.47 42.64
C GLN A 11 -2.26 -35.64 42.32
N ILE A 12 -2.93 -35.08 43.33
CA ILE A 12 -4.09 -34.20 43.14
C ILE A 12 -3.65 -32.87 42.52
N MET A 13 -2.54 -32.26 42.99
CA MET A 13 -1.99 -31.05 42.38
C MET A 13 -1.63 -31.25 40.90
N ASN A 14 -1.00 -32.38 40.55
CA ASN A 14 -0.61 -32.65 39.16
C ASN A 14 -1.82 -32.89 38.24
N LYS A 15 -2.91 -33.47 38.77
CA LYS A 15 -4.17 -33.63 38.02
C LYS A 15 -4.92 -32.30 37.84
N LEU A 16 -4.91 -31.44 38.86
CA LEU A 16 -5.50 -30.10 38.77
C LEU A 16 -4.69 -29.18 37.84
N PHE A 17 -3.35 -29.27 37.86
CA PHE A 17 -2.49 -28.50 36.97
C PHE A 17 -2.65 -28.93 35.49
N LYS A 18 -2.75 -30.25 35.23
CA LYS A 18 -3.04 -30.76 33.89
C LYS A 18 -4.45 -30.42 33.41
N GLY A 19 -5.44 -30.40 34.29
CA GLY A 19 -6.82 -30.00 33.95
C GLY A 19 -6.95 -28.52 33.59
N LEU A 20 -6.24 -27.65 34.32
CA LEU A 20 -6.27 -26.19 34.08
C LEU A 20 -5.59 -25.78 32.76
N VAL A 21 -4.51 -26.46 32.37
CA VAL A 21 -3.81 -26.19 31.10
C VAL A 21 -4.64 -26.62 29.88
N VAL A 22 -5.48 -27.65 30.00
CA VAL A 22 -6.34 -28.11 28.89
C VAL A 22 -7.54 -27.18 28.67
N ALA A 23 -8.08 -26.53 29.71
CA ALA A 23 -9.24 -25.64 29.59
C ALA A 23 -8.90 -24.24 29.03
N LEU A 24 -7.65 -23.78 29.14
CA LEU A 24 -7.22 -22.48 28.59
C LEU A 24 -6.74 -22.53 27.13
N GLY A 25 -6.65 -23.71 26.51
CA GLY A 25 -6.07 -23.88 25.17
C GLY A 25 -7.03 -23.72 23.98
N LEU A 26 -8.33 -23.49 24.18
CA LEU A 26 -9.36 -23.63 23.13
C LEU A 26 -9.99 -22.32 22.59
N SER A 27 -9.41 -21.14 22.79
CA SER A 27 -10.03 -19.90 22.27
C SER A 27 -9.10 -18.91 21.57
N SER A 28 -8.05 -19.41 20.92
CA SER A 28 -7.26 -18.60 19.98
C SER A 28 -7.76 -18.82 18.55
N SER A 29 -8.99 -18.39 18.25
CA SER A 29 -9.38 -18.15 16.86
C SER A 29 -8.66 -16.89 16.39
N ALA A 30 -7.49 -17.05 15.78
CA ALA A 30 -6.82 -15.96 15.10
C ALA A 30 -7.75 -15.48 13.98
N PHE A 31 -8.30 -14.27 14.13
CA PHE A 31 -8.95 -13.57 13.04
C PHE A 31 -7.85 -13.18 12.04
N VAL A 32 -7.62 -14.03 11.04
CA VAL A 32 -6.85 -13.65 9.86
C VAL A 32 -7.77 -12.74 9.05
N SER A 33 -7.54 -11.43 9.12
CA SER A 33 -8.12 -10.51 8.14
C SER A 33 -7.65 -10.95 6.76
N ALA A 34 -8.59 -11.26 5.87
CA ALA A 34 -8.26 -11.47 4.47
C ALA A 34 -7.61 -10.19 3.93
N GLU A 35 -6.37 -10.30 3.48
CA GLU A 35 -5.70 -9.21 2.79
C GLU A 35 -6.43 -8.93 1.47
N VAL A 36 -6.76 -7.66 1.21
CA VAL A 36 -7.36 -7.24 -0.06
C VAL A 36 -6.23 -7.26 -1.09
N VAL A 37 -6.20 -8.30 -1.93
CA VAL A 37 -5.23 -8.48 -3.00
C VAL A 37 -5.89 -8.07 -4.32
N GLY A 38 -5.31 -7.14 -5.06
CA GLY A 38 -5.86 -6.67 -6.33
C GLY A 38 -5.74 -7.70 -7.46
N ASP A 39 -6.79 -7.81 -8.27
CA ASP A 39 -6.77 -8.58 -9.53
C ASP A 39 -6.59 -7.64 -10.73
N VAL A 40 -5.49 -7.80 -11.47
CA VAL A 40 -5.13 -6.99 -12.64
C VAL A 40 -6.20 -7.04 -13.74
N GLN A 41 -6.81 -8.20 -13.98
CA GLN A 41 -7.82 -8.36 -15.02
C GLN A 41 -9.16 -7.73 -14.61
N ALA A 42 -9.59 -7.94 -13.36
CA ALA A 42 -10.76 -7.26 -12.83
C ALA A 42 -10.56 -5.73 -12.81
N GLY A 43 -9.36 -5.27 -12.50
CA GLY A 43 -8.99 -3.86 -12.46
C GLY A 43 -9.05 -3.21 -13.83
N LYS A 44 -8.60 -3.92 -14.86
CA LYS A 44 -8.72 -3.48 -16.25
C LYS A 44 -10.17 -3.18 -16.62
N ASP A 45 -11.08 -4.11 -16.29
CA ASP A 45 -12.50 -3.99 -16.63
C ASP A 45 -13.18 -2.83 -15.89
N LYS A 46 -12.70 -2.49 -14.69
CA LYS A 46 -13.19 -1.35 -13.88
C LYS A 46 -12.51 -0.01 -14.21
N SER A 47 -11.42 0.01 -14.96
CA SER A 47 -10.63 1.22 -15.23
C SER A 47 -11.09 2.03 -16.44
N ALA A 48 -12.19 1.64 -17.10
CA ALA A 48 -12.65 2.27 -18.33
C ALA A 48 -12.89 3.79 -18.20
N VAL A 49 -13.46 4.25 -17.08
CA VAL A 49 -13.69 5.68 -16.82
C VAL A 49 -12.38 6.45 -16.57
N CYS A 50 -11.38 5.78 -15.99
CA CYS A 50 -10.08 6.37 -15.66
C CYS A 50 -9.30 6.75 -16.93
N ALA A 51 -9.49 5.97 -18.01
CA ALA A 51 -8.77 6.13 -19.26
C ALA A 51 -8.99 7.48 -19.94
N ALA A 52 -10.13 8.13 -19.70
CA ALA A 52 -10.46 9.44 -20.28
C ALA A 52 -9.46 10.54 -19.89
N CYS A 53 -8.88 10.46 -18.70
CA CYS A 53 -7.92 11.44 -18.19
C CYS A 53 -6.51 10.84 -18.05
N HIS A 54 -6.41 9.59 -17.60
CA HIS A 54 -5.12 8.96 -17.28
C HIS A 54 -4.53 8.14 -18.43
N GLY A 55 -5.25 7.98 -19.54
CA GLY A 55 -4.87 7.10 -20.64
C GLY A 55 -5.29 5.65 -20.38
N ALA A 56 -5.56 4.90 -21.45
CA ALA A 56 -6.03 3.52 -21.36
C ALA A 56 -5.02 2.58 -20.67
N ASP A 57 -3.73 2.86 -20.84
CA ASP A 57 -2.61 2.16 -20.20
C ASP A 57 -2.05 2.91 -18.99
N GLY A 58 -2.72 3.99 -18.54
CA GLY A 58 -2.24 4.84 -17.45
C GLY A 58 -1.13 5.82 -17.85
N ASN A 59 -0.77 5.93 -19.13
CA ASN A 59 0.16 6.95 -19.64
C ASN A 59 -0.60 8.13 -20.24
N SER A 60 -1.01 9.10 -19.41
CA SER A 60 -1.73 10.28 -19.91
C SER A 60 -0.90 11.07 -20.92
N ALA A 61 -1.55 11.47 -22.01
CA ALA A 61 -0.99 12.37 -23.02
C ALA A 61 -1.06 13.85 -22.59
N ALA A 62 -1.94 14.19 -21.64
CA ALA A 62 -2.11 15.55 -21.16
C ALA A 62 -1.25 15.78 -19.91
N GLY A 63 -0.41 16.84 -19.93
CA GLY A 63 0.56 17.08 -18.86
C GLY A 63 -0.03 17.41 -17.48
N ASN A 64 -1.32 17.75 -17.42
CA ASN A 64 -2.02 18.06 -16.17
C ASN A 64 -2.65 16.82 -15.51
N PHE A 65 -2.75 15.69 -16.20
CA PHE A 65 -3.21 14.44 -15.60
C PHE A 65 -2.02 13.52 -15.34
N PRO A 66 -1.85 13.00 -14.11
CA PRO A 66 -0.69 12.19 -13.78
C PRO A 66 -0.74 10.84 -14.50
N LYS A 67 0.45 10.32 -14.83
CA LYS A 67 0.60 8.92 -15.24
C LYS A 67 0.38 8.02 -14.03
N LEU A 68 -0.46 7.01 -14.21
CA LEU A 68 -0.70 5.95 -13.22
C LEU A 68 0.13 4.70 -13.54
N ALA A 69 0.55 4.56 -14.80
CA ALA A 69 1.29 3.40 -15.29
C ALA A 69 2.59 3.15 -14.52
N GLY A 70 2.73 1.96 -13.96
CA GLY A 70 3.94 1.52 -13.25
C GLY A 70 4.15 2.19 -11.89
N GLN A 71 3.15 2.90 -11.38
CA GLN A 71 3.18 3.46 -10.03
C GLN A 71 2.96 2.35 -8.99
N GLY A 72 3.50 2.51 -7.78
CA GLY A 72 3.34 1.52 -6.72
C GLY A 72 1.86 1.24 -6.40
N GLU A 73 1.47 -0.04 -6.35
CA GLU A 73 0.09 -0.47 -6.07
C GLU A 73 -0.41 0.10 -4.73
N ARG A 74 0.39 -0.02 -3.67
CA ARG A 74 0.08 0.55 -2.35
C ARG A 74 -0.10 2.06 -2.39
N TYR A 75 0.69 2.77 -3.20
CA TYR A 75 0.57 4.20 -3.37
C TYR A 75 -0.76 4.55 -4.05
N LEU A 76 -1.08 3.90 -5.17
CA LEU A 76 -2.31 4.11 -5.92
C LEU A 76 -3.54 3.84 -5.05
N LEU A 77 -3.54 2.72 -4.34
CA LEU A 77 -4.63 2.35 -3.43
C LEU A 77 -4.81 3.41 -2.33
N LYS A 78 -3.72 3.85 -1.70
CA LYS A 78 -3.76 4.93 -0.71
C LYS A 78 -4.34 6.23 -1.31
N GLN A 79 -3.94 6.61 -2.53
CA GLN A 79 -4.47 7.83 -3.15
C GLN A 79 -5.97 7.73 -3.40
N MET A 80 -6.47 6.57 -3.85
CA MET A 80 -7.90 6.35 -4.05
C MET A 80 -8.67 6.42 -2.73
N TYR A 81 -8.16 5.82 -1.65
CA TYR A 81 -8.76 5.99 -0.32
C TYR A 81 -8.76 7.45 0.14
N ASP A 82 -7.62 8.15 0.00
CA ASP A 82 -7.52 9.56 0.40
C ASP A 82 -8.54 10.42 -0.37
N GLN A 83 -8.78 10.12 -1.65
CA GLN A 83 -9.75 10.83 -2.49
C GLN A 83 -11.19 10.49 -2.11
N LYS A 84 -11.50 9.21 -1.98
CA LYS A 84 -12.84 8.71 -1.62
C LYS A 84 -13.29 9.22 -0.25
N GLU A 85 -12.36 9.30 0.71
CA GLU A 85 -12.63 9.79 2.07
C GLU A 85 -12.53 11.33 2.18
N GLY A 86 -12.20 12.03 1.09
CA GLY A 86 -12.06 13.49 1.08
C GLY A 86 -10.81 14.03 1.79
N ARG A 87 -9.86 13.17 2.19
CA ARG A 87 -8.54 13.57 2.70
C ARG A 87 -7.68 14.23 1.62
N ARG A 88 -7.95 13.93 0.35
CA ARG A 88 -7.35 14.55 -0.83
C ARG A 88 -8.45 14.95 -1.82
N VAL A 89 -8.78 16.23 -1.88
CA VAL A 89 -9.80 16.74 -2.81
C VAL A 89 -9.18 17.05 -4.16
N ILE A 90 -9.66 16.39 -5.21
CA ILE A 90 -9.34 16.67 -6.62
C ILE A 90 -10.68 16.82 -7.35
N VAL A 91 -10.98 18.03 -7.83
CA VAL A 91 -12.31 18.38 -8.36
C VAL A 91 -12.69 17.43 -9.50
N GLU A 92 -11.74 17.14 -10.39
CA GLU A 92 -11.91 16.27 -11.56
C GLU A 92 -12.20 14.81 -11.20
N MET A 93 -11.90 14.37 -9.98
CA MET A 93 -12.16 13.01 -9.50
C MET A 93 -13.39 12.89 -8.60
N THR A 94 -14.09 14.00 -8.35
CA THR A 94 -15.24 14.02 -7.42
C THR A 94 -16.33 13.03 -7.87
N GLY A 95 -16.72 12.13 -6.97
CA GLY A 95 -17.78 11.15 -7.22
C GLY A 95 -17.36 9.91 -8.01
N LEU A 96 -16.16 9.87 -8.60
CA LEU A 96 -15.72 8.75 -9.44
C LEU A 96 -15.48 7.46 -8.65
N LEU A 97 -15.11 7.59 -7.37
CA LEU A 97 -14.78 6.45 -6.49
C LEU A 97 -15.92 6.08 -5.52
N ASP A 98 -17.03 6.83 -5.53
CA ASP A 98 -18.11 6.66 -4.53
C ASP A 98 -18.70 5.25 -4.57
N GLY A 99 -18.87 4.71 -5.78
CA GLY A 99 -19.39 3.36 -6.01
C GLY A 99 -18.36 2.24 -5.93
N PHE A 100 -17.06 2.54 -5.78
CA PHE A 100 -16.00 1.52 -5.79
C PHE A 100 -15.89 0.85 -4.43
N SER A 101 -15.90 -0.49 -4.37
CA SER A 101 -15.55 -1.23 -3.17
C SER A 101 -14.04 -1.14 -2.87
N ASP A 102 -13.63 -1.58 -1.67
CA ASP A 102 -12.20 -1.71 -1.32
C ASP A 102 -11.47 -2.63 -2.29
N GLN A 103 -12.13 -3.73 -2.71
CA GLN A 103 -11.62 -4.65 -3.71
C GLN A 103 -11.53 -3.98 -5.09
N ASP A 104 -12.52 -3.19 -5.49
CA ASP A 104 -12.49 -2.48 -6.78
C ASP A 104 -11.30 -1.52 -6.87
N MET A 105 -11.02 -0.80 -5.79
CA MET A 105 -9.85 0.09 -5.71
C MET A 105 -8.55 -0.72 -5.72
N ALA A 106 -8.47 -1.85 -5.02
CA ALA A 106 -7.30 -2.72 -5.06
C ALA A 106 -7.05 -3.28 -6.47
N ASP A 107 -8.10 -3.75 -7.15
CA ASP A 107 -8.04 -4.25 -8.53
C ASP A 107 -7.50 -3.17 -9.48
N VAL A 108 -8.05 -1.94 -9.42
CA VAL A 108 -7.59 -0.82 -10.26
C VAL A 108 -6.15 -0.42 -9.95
N ALA A 109 -5.75 -0.43 -8.67
CA ALA A 109 -4.37 -0.16 -8.28
C ALA A 109 -3.42 -1.20 -8.88
N ALA A 110 -3.75 -2.49 -8.77
CA ALA A 110 -2.96 -3.57 -9.34
C ALA A 110 -2.87 -3.46 -10.87
N TYR A 111 -3.98 -3.12 -11.53
CA TYR A 111 -4.00 -2.94 -12.98
C TYR A 111 -3.02 -1.87 -13.46
N PHE A 112 -3.06 -0.66 -12.89
CA PHE A 112 -2.17 0.43 -13.30
C PHE A 112 -0.72 0.21 -12.87
N ALA A 113 -0.49 -0.41 -11.71
CA ALA A 113 0.85 -0.80 -11.25
C ALA A 113 1.54 -1.79 -12.20
N ALA A 114 0.76 -2.69 -12.82
CA ALA A 114 1.27 -3.66 -13.79
C ALA A 114 1.60 -3.05 -15.17
N GLN A 115 1.21 -1.79 -15.44
CA GLN A 115 1.48 -1.15 -16.73
C GLN A 115 2.94 -0.69 -16.84
N THR A 116 3.42 -0.57 -18.09
CA THR A 116 4.75 -0.02 -18.35
C THR A 116 4.69 1.51 -18.43
N THR A 117 5.43 2.18 -17.56
CA THR A 117 5.50 3.65 -17.58
C THR A 117 6.30 4.17 -18.77
N THR A 118 5.85 5.28 -19.35
CA THR A 118 6.59 6.00 -20.40
C THR A 118 7.37 7.16 -19.80
N VAL A 119 8.58 7.41 -20.31
CA VAL A 119 9.43 8.53 -19.89
C VAL A 119 9.08 9.77 -20.73
N GLY A 120 8.97 10.92 -20.07
CA GLY A 120 8.74 12.21 -20.74
C GLY A 120 10.02 12.86 -21.26
N GLN A 121 9.89 14.09 -21.73
CA GLN A 121 11.02 14.93 -22.14
C GLN A 121 11.51 15.77 -20.96
N ALA A 122 12.83 15.97 -20.87
CA ALA A 122 13.44 16.97 -20.00
C ALA A 122 14.11 18.04 -20.85
N ASP A 123 13.98 19.30 -20.46
CA ASP A 123 14.69 20.41 -21.08
C ASP A 123 16.20 20.28 -20.85
N PRO A 124 17.04 20.20 -21.89
CA PRO A 124 18.50 20.09 -21.75
C PRO A 124 19.14 21.22 -20.94
N GLU A 125 18.53 22.41 -20.92
CA GLU A 125 19.06 23.55 -20.17
C GLU A 125 18.80 23.43 -18.67
N LEU A 126 17.74 22.71 -18.27
CA LEU A 126 17.29 22.60 -16.87
C LEU A 126 17.58 21.23 -16.24
N VAL A 127 17.79 20.19 -17.06
CA VAL A 127 17.87 18.80 -16.58
C VAL A 127 18.99 18.57 -15.56
N GLU A 128 20.15 19.23 -15.74
CA GLU A 128 21.28 19.05 -14.84
C GLU A 128 21.09 19.79 -13.50
N GLU A 129 20.43 20.95 -13.50
CA GLU A 129 20.02 21.62 -12.26
C GLU A 129 19.02 20.75 -11.48
N GLY A 130 18.00 20.24 -12.17
CA GLY A 130 17.04 19.31 -11.59
C GLY A 130 17.70 18.05 -11.03
N ARG A 131 18.68 17.48 -11.75
CA ARG A 131 19.47 16.32 -11.30
C ARG A 131 20.26 16.64 -10.03
N ALA A 132 20.89 17.82 -9.96
CA ALA A 132 21.65 18.26 -8.80
C ALA A 132 20.75 18.35 -7.56
N LEU A 133 19.59 19.01 -7.68
CA LEU A 133 18.61 19.11 -6.60
C LEU A 133 18.07 17.73 -6.19
N TYR A 134 17.76 16.86 -7.16
CA TYR A 134 17.26 15.52 -6.90
C TYR A 134 18.23 14.68 -6.05
N ARG A 135 19.53 14.78 -6.37
CA ARG A 135 20.57 13.96 -5.75
C ARG A 135 21.15 14.56 -4.46
N ALA A 136 21.20 15.87 -4.35
CA ALA A 136 21.89 16.56 -3.25
C ALA A 136 20.97 17.39 -2.35
N GLY A 137 19.73 17.67 -2.77
CA GLY A 137 18.85 18.60 -2.09
C GLY A 137 19.31 20.06 -2.26
N ASN A 138 18.88 20.94 -1.37
CA ASN A 138 19.31 22.33 -1.34
C ASN A 138 19.56 22.78 0.12
N PRO A 139 20.83 22.95 0.54
CA PRO A 139 21.16 23.33 1.91
C PRO A 139 20.75 24.76 2.26
N ALA A 140 20.70 25.66 1.28
CA ALA A 140 20.29 27.05 1.52
C ALA A 140 18.81 27.14 1.93
N THR A 141 17.96 26.26 1.39
CA THR A 141 16.55 26.15 1.75
C THR A 141 16.25 25.02 2.72
N LYS A 142 17.29 24.32 3.21
CA LYS A 142 17.19 23.12 4.07
C LYS A 142 16.33 22.00 3.44
N MET A 143 16.33 21.91 2.13
CA MET A 143 15.64 20.86 1.39
C MET A 143 16.52 19.61 1.37
N ALA A 144 15.99 18.49 1.86
CA ALA A 144 16.64 17.20 1.76
C ALA A 144 16.71 16.72 0.30
N ALA A 145 17.66 15.83 0.01
CA ALA A 145 17.77 15.23 -1.31
C ALA A 145 16.58 14.29 -1.60
N CYS A 146 15.97 14.43 -2.77
CA CYS A 146 14.80 13.64 -3.17
C CYS A 146 15.12 12.15 -3.26
N ILE A 147 16.33 11.81 -3.70
CA ILE A 147 16.85 10.45 -3.83
C ILE A 147 16.76 9.64 -2.53
N ALA A 148 16.80 10.30 -1.37
CA ALA A 148 16.75 9.63 -0.07
C ALA A 148 15.42 8.89 0.17
N CYS A 149 14.34 9.34 -0.48
CA CYS A 149 13.00 8.75 -0.34
C CYS A 149 12.42 8.23 -1.66
N HIS A 150 12.81 8.79 -2.81
CA HIS A 150 12.28 8.40 -4.12
C HIS A 150 13.22 7.50 -4.95
N GLY A 151 14.36 7.10 -4.35
CA GLY A 151 15.35 6.20 -4.96
C GLY A 151 16.23 6.88 -6.01
N PRO A 152 17.31 6.23 -6.48
CA PRO A 152 18.27 6.83 -7.41
C PRO A 152 17.72 7.10 -8.82
N SER A 153 16.64 6.43 -9.19
CA SER A 153 16.02 6.48 -10.52
C SER A 153 14.58 7.00 -10.48
N GLY A 154 14.10 7.54 -9.36
CA GLY A 154 12.72 8.03 -9.24
C GLY A 154 11.65 6.94 -9.18
N LYS A 155 12.04 5.68 -8.98
CA LYS A 155 11.11 4.54 -8.92
C LYS A 155 10.39 4.39 -7.58
N GLY A 156 10.61 5.28 -6.62
CA GLY A 156 10.05 5.14 -5.28
C GLY A 156 10.83 4.14 -4.42
N VAL A 157 10.25 3.84 -3.27
CA VAL A 157 10.76 2.90 -2.28
C VAL A 157 9.56 2.17 -1.71
N GLU A 158 9.40 0.91 -2.10
CA GLU A 158 8.19 0.13 -1.83
C GLU A 158 7.85 0.02 -0.33
N ALA A 159 8.88 -0.05 0.52
CA ALA A 159 8.72 -0.06 1.97
C ALA A 159 8.03 1.22 2.51
N ALA A 160 8.26 2.36 1.85
CA ALA A 160 7.64 3.64 2.19
C ALA A 160 6.27 3.85 1.52
N GLY A 161 5.81 2.90 0.69
CA GLY A 161 4.55 3.01 -0.05
C GLY A 161 4.62 4.02 -1.19
N PHE A 162 5.80 4.18 -1.81
CA PHE A 162 6.06 4.93 -3.04
C PHE A 162 6.59 3.98 -4.11
#